data_AF-A0A3P9NEL0-F1
#
_entry.id   AF-A0A3P9NEL0-F1
#
_cell.length_a   1.000
_cell.length_b   1.000
_cell.length_c   1.000
_cell.angle_alpha   90.00
_cell.angle_beta   90.00
_cell.angle_gamma   90.00
#
_symmetry.space_group_name_H-M   'P 1'
#
loop_
_entity.id
_entity.type
_entity.pdbx_description
1 polymer ?
#
loop_
_entity_poly.entity_id
_entity_poly.type
_entity_poly.pdbx_seq_one_letter_code
_entity_poly.pdbx_strand_id
1 'polypeptide(L)'
;SIFVLGFLLFSHFIFKNVMYFLPGWLSLSTCRQYHFVNQSSTWSEALTYCKRKYTDLASIKDTDENDELKRTLGSAGHNSDVRIGLYNEVNWKWSDGFNSSGADYRNWATSDKDPDFIGANQFCVVIYPGGLWWDMDCSIKYPFICYKG
;
A
#
# COMPACT_ATOMS: atom_id res chain seq x y z
N SER A 1 4.44 26.28 -58.26
CA SER A 1 5.75 26.73 -58.74
C SER A 1 6.62 27.20 -57.58
N ILE A 2 7.92 26.97 -57.74
CA ILE A 2 9.08 27.33 -56.92
C ILE A 2 9.08 28.78 -56.36
N PHE A 3 9.41 28.91 -55.06
CA PHE A 3 10.10 29.99 -54.31
C PHE A 3 9.60 31.45 -54.47
N VAL A 4 9.59 32.28 -53.41
CA VAL A 4 10.68 33.18 -52.91
C VAL A 4 10.03 34.00 -51.76
N LEU A 5 10.63 34.40 -50.62
CA LEU A 5 12.01 34.39 -50.08
C LEU A 5 11.98 34.01 -48.57
N GLY A 6 12.79 34.64 -47.71
CA GLY A 6 12.76 34.63 -46.24
C GLY A 6 13.45 35.88 -45.65
N PHE A 7 13.73 35.88 -44.33
CA PHE A 7 14.31 36.97 -43.52
C PHE A 7 13.34 38.14 -43.21
N LEU A 8 13.31 38.75 -42.00
CA LEU A 8 14.40 38.97 -41.03
C LEU A 8 14.05 38.64 -39.56
N LEU A 9 15.12 38.41 -38.77
CA LEU A 9 15.15 38.24 -37.31
C LEU A 9 15.30 39.59 -36.58
N PHE A 10 14.68 39.74 -35.39
CA PHE A 10 15.19 40.47 -34.20
C PHE A 10 14.28 40.08 -33.02
N SER A 11 14.64 39.14 -32.13
CA SER A 11 15.61 39.21 -31.01
C SER A 11 15.15 40.01 -29.77
N HIS A 12 14.71 39.25 -28.76
CA HIS A 12 14.95 39.43 -27.31
C HIS A 12 14.29 40.53 -26.43
N PHE A 13 13.74 40.06 -25.28
CA PHE A 13 13.34 40.75 -24.03
C PHE A 13 12.13 41.73 -24.03
N ILE A 14 11.26 41.83 -23.01
CA ILE A 14 10.76 40.92 -21.93
C ILE A 14 9.47 41.56 -21.33
N PHE A 15 8.47 40.74 -20.93
CA PHE A 15 7.28 41.04 -20.07
C PHE A 15 6.44 42.32 -20.25
N LYS A 16 5.13 42.14 -20.49
CA LYS A 16 4.08 42.33 -19.44
C LYS A 16 2.69 41.83 -19.87
N ASN A 17 2.04 41.09 -18.96
CA ASN A 17 0.59 40.93 -18.81
C ASN A 17 -0.25 40.61 -20.06
N VAL A 18 -0.31 39.32 -20.44
CA VAL A 18 -1.61 38.75 -20.84
C VAL A 18 -1.85 37.46 -20.05
N MET A 19 -2.83 37.51 -19.17
CA MET A 19 -3.26 36.42 -18.31
C MET A 19 -4.21 35.50 -19.11
N TYR A 20 -3.63 34.62 -19.92
CA TYR A 20 -4.40 33.58 -20.60
C TYR A 20 -4.75 32.45 -19.63
N PHE A 21 -5.90 32.58 -18.97
CA PHE A 21 -6.59 31.43 -18.39
C PHE A 21 -6.96 30.45 -19.51
N LEU A 22 -6.20 29.38 -19.65
CA LEU A 22 -6.67 28.21 -20.40
C LEU A 22 -7.76 27.53 -19.58
N PRO A 23 -8.90 27.13 -20.19
CA PRO A 23 -9.90 26.34 -19.49
C PRO A 23 -9.24 25.04 -19.02
N GLY A 24 -9.46 24.68 -17.76
CA GLY A 24 -8.72 23.58 -17.15
C GLY A 24 -9.03 22.26 -17.84
N TRP A 25 -8.01 21.64 -18.46
CA TRP A 25 -7.79 20.19 -18.66
C TRP A 25 -6.33 19.92 -19.05
N LEU A 26 -5.39 20.49 -18.31
CA LEU A 26 -4.09 19.83 -18.15
C LEU A 26 -4.25 18.84 -16.99
N SER A 27 -4.50 17.57 -17.32
CA SER A 27 -4.21 16.50 -16.39
C SER A 27 -2.69 16.49 -16.20
N LEU A 28 -2.22 17.17 -15.16
CA LEU A 28 -0.87 17.00 -14.67
C LEU A 28 -0.77 15.56 -14.16
N SER A 29 -0.37 14.65 -15.05
CA SER A 29 0.09 13.33 -14.69
C SER A 29 1.26 13.50 -13.74
N THR A 30 0.99 13.47 -12.44
CA THR A 30 2.00 13.56 -11.40
C THR A 30 2.82 12.28 -11.44
N CYS A 31 3.90 12.29 -12.23
CA CYS A 31 4.86 11.20 -12.25
C CYS A 31 5.40 11.03 -10.82
N ARG A 32 5.22 9.84 -10.24
CA ARG A 32 5.72 9.56 -8.89
C ARG A 32 7.22 9.41 -8.96
N GLN A 33 7.93 10.23 -8.21
CA GLN A 33 9.35 10.03 -7.96
C GLN A 33 9.52 9.01 -6.83
N TYR A 34 10.16 7.87 -7.14
CA TYR A 34 10.54 6.89 -6.12
C TYR A 34 11.93 7.20 -5.56
N HIS A 35 12.15 6.84 -4.29
CA HIS A 35 13.42 7.00 -3.61
C HIS A 35 13.81 5.67 -2.97
N PHE A 36 14.94 5.09 -3.40
CA PHE A 36 15.51 3.91 -2.75
C PHE A 36 16.23 4.33 -1.45
N VAL A 37 15.98 3.59 -0.38
CA VAL A 37 16.59 3.80 0.95
C VAL A 37 17.35 2.53 1.33
N ASN A 38 18.68 2.61 1.39
CA ASN A 38 19.53 1.46 1.71
C ASN A 38 19.59 1.21 3.23
N GLN A 39 18.47 0.78 3.81
CA GLN A 39 18.34 0.45 5.23
C GLN A 39 17.46 -0.80 5.39
N SER A 40 17.95 -1.81 6.13
CA SER A 40 17.12 -2.95 6.54
C SER A 40 16.18 -2.54 7.68
N SER A 41 14.90 -2.84 7.58
CA SER A 41 13.86 -2.46 8.55
C SER A 41 12.62 -3.35 8.42
N THR A 42 11.86 -3.49 9.51
CA THR A 42 10.50 -4.06 9.47
C THR A 42 9.57 -3.16 8.66
N TRP A 43 8.40 -3.68 8.26
CA TRP A 43 7.44 -2.91 7.47
C TRP A 43 6.95 -1.65 8.22
N SER A 44 6.69 -1.75 9.53
CA SER A 44 6.25 -0.63 10.37
C SER A 44 7.34 0.44 10.56
N GLU A 45 8.60 0.04 10.73
CA GLU A 45 9.74 0.96 10.79
C GLU A 45 9.95 1.69 9.46
N ALA A 46 9.85 0.96 8.33
CA ALA A 46 9.95 1.54 7.00
C ALA A 46 8.80 2.53 6.72
N LEU A 47 7.56 2.19 7.08
CA LEU A 47 6.40 3.09 7.03
C LEU A 47 6.66 4.37 7.83
N THR A 48 7.09 4.22 9.07
CA THR A 48 7.38 5.34 9.99
C THR A 48 8.51 6.23 9.45
N TYR A 49 9.55 5.62 8.87
CA TYR A 49 10.66 6.33 8.25
C TYR A 49 10.19 7.13 7.03
N CYS A 50 9.46 6.49 6.11
CA CYS A 50 8.97 7.11 4.88
C CYS A 50 8.00 8.27 5.18
N LYS A 51 7.05 8.11 6.10
CA LYS A 51 6.15 9.20 6.54
C LYS A 51 6.86 10.39 7.21
N ARG A 52 8.09 10.20 7.69
CA ARG A 52 8.90 11.25 8.34
C ARG A 52 9.92 11.91 7.40
N LYS A 53 10.33 11.24 6.33
CA LYS A 53 11.41 11.69 5.42
C LYS A 53 10.95 11.95 3.98
N TYR A 54 9.82 11.37 3.60
CA TYR A 54 9.19 11.43 2.28
C TYR A 54 7.66 11.56 2.50
N THR A 55 6.85 11.10 1.53
CA THR A 55 5.38 11.08 1.68
C THR A 55 4.90 9.83 2.43
N ASP A 56 5.19 8.64 1.89
CA ASP A 56 4.81 7.34 2.46
C ASP A 56 5.64 6.22 1.79
N LEU A 57 5.44 4.96 2.16
CA LEU A 57 5.93 3.82 1.39
C LEU A 57 5.34 3.82 -0.04
N ALA A 58 6.10 3.28 -0.99
CA ALA A 58 5.74 3.30 -2.41
C ALA A 58 4.40 2.59 -2.68
N SER A 59 3.45 3.31 -3.27
CA SER A 59 2.30 2.73 -3.98
C SER A 59 2.53 2.79 -5.49
N ILE A 60 1.94 1.83 -6.21
CA ILE A 60 2.10 1.61 -7.65
C ILE A 60 0.70 1.50 -8.24
N LYS A 61 0.35 2.38 -9.18
CA LYS A 61 -0.97 2.50 -9.80
C LYS A 61 -1.10 1.71 -11.11
N ASP A 62 -0.03 1.66 -11.89
CA ASP A 62 -0.01 1.14 -13.25
C ASP A 62 1.38 0.63 -13.65
N THR A 63 1.53 0.18 -14.90
CA THR A 63 2.78 -0.37 -15.45
C THR A 63 3.89 0.67 -15.54
N ASP A 64 3.55 1.94 -15.77
CA ASP A 64 4.52 3.01 -15.97
C ASP A 64 5.17 3.38 -14.63
N GLU A 65 4.35 3.49 -13.57
CA GLU A 65 4.83 3.59 -12.18
C GLU A 65 5.67 2.36 -11.78
N ASN A 66 5.28 1.14 -12.17
CA ASN A 66 6.04 -0.07 -11.88
C ASN A 66 7.43 -0.07 -12.55
N ASP A 67 7.53 0.40 -13.79
CA ASP A 67 8.79 0.51 -14.52
C ASP A 67 9.66 1.67 -14.03
N GLU A 68 9.08 2.75 -13.48
CA GLU A 68 9.82 3.79 -12.75
C GLU A 68 10.45 3.25 -11.47
N LEU A 69 9.74 2.42 -10.71
CA LEU A 69 10.29 1.76 -9.53
C LEU A 69 11.46 0.83 -9.89
N LYS A 70 11.32 0.01 -10.95
CA LYS A 70 12.43 -0.83 -11.46
C LYS A 70 13.64 -0.01 -11.87
N ARG A 71 13.43 1.10 -12.60
CA ARG A 71 14.52 2.01 -13.02
C ARG A 71 15.21 2.65 -11.81
N THR A 72 14.45 3.05 -10.80
CA THR A 72 14.98 3.58 -9.53
C THR A 72 15.89 2.55 -8.82
N LEU A 73 15.45 1.30 -8.69
CA LEU A 73 16.24 0.22 -8.06
C LEU A 73 17.49 -0.13 -8.89
N GLY A 74 17.34 -0.23 -10.22
CA GLY A 74 18.46 -0.48 -11.14
C GLY A 74 19.51 0.62 -11.11
N SER A 75 19.11 1.89 -11.07
CA SER A 75 20.03 3.03 -10.91
C SER A 75 20.75 3.04 -9.55
N ALA A 76 20.15 2.46 -8.51
CA ALA A 76 20.79 2.25 -7.21
C ALA A 76 21.66 0.98 -7.15
N GLY A 77 21.70 0.16 -8.21
CA GLY A 77 22.40 -1.12 -8.23
C GLY A 77 21.80 -2.19 -7.30
N HIS A 78 20.53 -2.04 -6.90
CA HIS A 78 19.87 -2.94 -5.96
C HIS A 78 19.15 -4.10 -6.67
N ASN A 79 19.30 -5.32 -6.13
CA ASN A 79 18.82 -6.55 -6.77
C ASN A 79 18.16 -7.56 -5.79
N SER A 80 17.68 -7.09 -4.63
CA SER A 80 16.93 -7.90 -3.66
C SER A 80 15.54 -7.29 -3.37
N ASP A 81 14.74 -8.00 -2.56
CA ASP A 81 13.38 -7.57 -2.21
C ASP A 81 13.37 -6.24 -1.44
N VAL A 82 12.40 -5.37 -1.77
CA VAL A 82 12.17 -4.08 -1.10
C VAL A 82 10.74 -3.99 -0.55
N ARG A 83 10.56 -3.23 0.54
CA ARG A 83 9.24 -2.98 1.12
C ARG A 83 8.50 -1.94 0.27
N ILE A 84 7.24 -2.24 -0.05
CA ILE A 84 6.27 -1.30 -0.65
C ILE A 84 5.10 -1.05 0.32
N GLY A 85 4.27 -0.05 0.02
CA GLY A 85 3.18 0.40 0.89
C GLY A 85 1.91 -0.44 0.85
N LEU A 86 1.85 -1.47 0.00
CA LEU A 86 0.73 -2.40 -0.03
C LEU A 86 0.86 -3.40 1.13
N TYR A 87 -0.20 -3.51 1.95
CA TYR A 87 -0.29 -4.41 3.10
C TYR A 87 -1.76 -4.79 3.34
N ASN A 88 -2.00 -5.76 4.21
CA ASN A 88 -3.33 -6.21 4.61
C ASN A 88 -3.45 -6.20 6.14
N GLU A 89 -4.61 -5.79 6.65
CA GLU A 89 -4.96 -5.88 8.08
C GLU A 89 -6.08 -6.92 8.26
N VAL A 90 -5.88 -7.89 9.17
CA VAL A 90 -6.91 -8.88 9.47
C VAL A 90 -7.86 -8.33 10.52
N ASN A 91 -9.11 -8.14 10.13
CA ASN A 91 -10.18 -7.62 10.99
C ASN A 91 -11.14 -8.76 11.41
N TRP A 92 -10.87 -9.35 12.57
CA TRP A 92 -11.66 -10.44 13.18
C TRP A 92 -13.05 -9.96 13.61
N LYS A 93 -14.11 -10.62 13.12
CA LYS A 93 -15.52 -10.26 13.36
C LYS A 93 -16.31 -11.46 13.88
N TRP A 94 -17.29 -11.19 14.74
CA TRP A 94 -18.30 -12.16 15.14
C TRP A 94 -19.38 -12.32 14.07
N SER A 95 -19.90 -13.54 13.89
CA SER A 95 -20.83 -13.89 12.81
C SER A 95 -22.25 -13.33 12.99
N ASP A 96 -22.59 -12.96 14.22
CA ASP A 96 -23.83 -12.24 14.60
C ASP A 96 -23.73 -10.72 14.38
N GLY A 97 -22.54 -10.20 14.03
CA GLY A 97 -22.27 -8.78 13.90
C GLY A 97 -21.97 -8.05 15.22
N PHE A 98 -21.71 -8.75 16.32
CA PHE A 98 -21.33 -8.14 17.60
C PHE A 98 -20.09 -7.25 17.45
N ASN A 99 -20.27 -5.95 17.67
CA ASN A 99 -19.29 -4.90 17.39
C ASN A 99 -19.29 -3.75 18.41
N SER A 100 -19.96 -3.93 19.57
CA SER A 100 -20.04 -2.94 20.64
C SER A 100 -18.98 -3.20 21.73
N SER A 101 -19.09 -2.54 22.89
CA SER A 101 -18.10 -2.66 23.96
C SER A 101 -17.84 -4.12 24.36
N GLY A 102 -16.58 -4.55 24.28
CA GLY A 102 -16.15 -5.94 24.52
C GLY A 102 -16.02 -6.80 23.27
N ALA A 103 -16.46 -6.35 22.10
CA ALA A 103 -16.32 -7.09 20.84
C ALA A 103 -14.86 -7.31 20.41
N ASP A 104 -13.92 -6.56 20.99
CA ASP A 104 -12.46 -6.70 20.80
C ASP A 104 -11.79 -7.73 21.74
N TYR A 105 -12.53 -8.36 22.65
CA TYR A 105 -11.97 -9.39 23.52
C TYR A 105 -11.46 -10.59 22.69
N ARG A 106 -10.19 -10.97 22.88
CA ARG A 106 -9.56 -12.13 22.24
C ARG A 106 -8.83 -12.96 23.31
N ASN A 107 -8.94 -14.28 23.24
CA ASN A 107 -8.25 -15.21 24.15
C ASN A 107 -7.32 -16.17 23.38
N TRP A 108 -6.51 -15.63 22.47
CA TRP A 108 -5.60 -16.39 21.61
C TRP A 108 -4.59 -17.22 22.42
N ALA A 109 -4.21 -18.39 21.89
CA ALA A 109 -3.16 -19.23 22.44
C ALA A 109 -1.78 -18.56 22.29
N THR A 110 -1.23 -18.07 23.40
CA THR A 110 0.04 -17.33 23.40
C THR A 110 1.28 -18.22 23.25
N SER A 111 1.18 -19.53 23.49
CA SER A 111 2.29 -20.48 23.31
C SER A 111 2.64 -20.72 21.85
N ASP A 112 1.63 -20.65 20.98
CA ASP A 112 1.70 -21.15 19.61
C ASP A 112 1.85 -19.99 18.59
N LYS A 113 1.72 -18.74 19.07
CA LYS A 113 1.78 -17.45 18.35
C LYS A 113 0.52 -17.07 17.58
N ASP A 114 -0.63 -17.63 17.96
CA ASP A 114 -1.91 -17.33 17.34
C ASP A 114 -2.31 -15.83 17.39
N PRO A 115 -2.98 -15.31 16.34
CA PRO A 115 -3.25 -16.01 15.09
C PRO A 115 -1.99 -16.07 14.20
N ASP A 116 -1.62 -17.27 13.74
CA ASP A 116 -0.32 -17.54 13.11
C ASP A 116 -0.37 -17.64 11.58
N PHE A 117 -1.57 -17.82 11.01
CA PHE A 117 -1.85 -17.84 9.57
C PHE A 117 -0.95 -18.80 8.75
N ILE A 118 -0.57 -19.96 9.29
CA ILE A 118 -0.02 -21.09 8.52
C ILE A 118 -0.83 -21.30 7.24
N GLY A 119 -0.13 -21.41 6.11
CA GLY A 119 -0.74 -21.61 4.79
C GLY A 119 -1.49 -20.39 4.22
N ALA A 120 -1.56 -19.28 4.95
CA ALA A 120 -2.33 -18.08 4.60
C ALA A 120 -3.83 -18.33 4.33
N ASN A 121 -4.41 -19.33 4.98
CA ASN A 121 -5.81 -19.76 4.84
C ASN A 121 -6.58 -19.90 6.17
N GLN A 122 -5.94 -19.69 7.33
CA GLN A 122 -6.60 -19.73 8.63
C GLN A 122 -7.31 -18.40 8.94
N PHE A 123 -8.64 -18.37 8.72
CA PHE A 123 -9.47 -17.18 8.93
C PHE A 123 -10.75 -17.45 9.72
N CYS A 124 -10.87 -18.63 10.34
CA CYS A 124 -11.91 -19.00 11.27
C CYS A 124 -11.31 -19.35 12.64
N VAL A 125 -12.10 -19.30 13.71
CA VAL A 125 -11.60 -19.50 15.09
C VAL A 125 -12.18 -20.76 15.71
N VAL A 126 -11.34 -21.52 16.40
CA VAL A 126 -11.75 -22.66 17.25
C VAL A 126 -11.34 -22.42 18.70
N ILE A 127 -12.04 -23.08 19.63
CA ILE A 127 -11.79 -23.01 21.08
C ILE A 127 -11.51 -24.41 21.63
N TYR A 128 -10.41 -24.58 22.36
CA TYR A 128 -10.07 -25.82 23.07
C TYR A 128 -10.73 -25.83 24.47
N PRO A 129 -10.93 -26.99 25.14
CA PRO A 129 -11.55 -27.04 26.47
C PRO A 129 -10.89 -26.17 27.57
N GLY A 130 -9.64 -25.71 27.38
CA GLY A 130 -8.99 -24.73 28.25
C GLY A 130 -9.41 -23.27 28.04
N GLY A 131 -10.29 -22.98 27.08
CA GLY A 131 -10.82 -21.64 26.79
C GLY A 131 -9.98 -20.78 25.86
N LEU A 132 -8.74 -21.18 25.54
CA LEU A 132 -7.87 -20.52 24.56
C LEU A 132 -8.37 -20.71 23.12
N TRP A 133 -7.97 -19.83 22.22
CA TRP A 133 -8.42 -19.78 20.82
C TRP A 133 -7.27 -19.95 19.84
N TRP A 134 -7.54 -20.61 18.71
CA TRP A 134 -6.62 -20.76 17.58
C TRP A 134 -7.30 -20.33 16.27
N ASP A 135 -6.53 -19.84 15.30
CA ASP A 135 -7.02 -19.68 13.93
C ASP A 135 -6.90 -21.00 13.13
N MET A 136 -7.91 -21.31 12.32
CA MET A 136 -8.00 -22.54 11.53
C MET A 136 -8.60 -22.26 10.15
N ASP A 137 -8.28 -23.13 9.18
CA ASP A 137 -8.90 -23.10 7.86
C ASP A 137 -10.41 -23.37 8.00
N CYS A 138 -11.21 -22.42 7.51
CA CYS A 138 -12.68 -22.44 7.57
C CYS A 138 -13.34 -23.65 6.89
N SER A 139 -12.62 -24.38 6.03
CA SER A 139 -13.11 -25.60 5.36
C SER A 139 -12.98 -26.85 6.24
N ILE A 140 -12.21 -26.81 7.33
CA ILE A 140 -12.05 -27.93 8.26
C ILE A 140 -13.32 -28.08 9.10
N LYS A 141 -13.84 -29.30 9.17
CA LYS A 141 -15.08 -29.62 9.88
C LYS A 141 -14.83 -29.82 11.37
N TYR A 142 -15.38 -28.92 12.19
CA TYR A 142 -15.40 -29.03 13.64
C TYR A 142 -16.84 -29.16 14.17
N PRO A 143 -17.03 -29.78 15.36
CA PRO A 143 -18.22 -29.55 16.18
C PRO A 143 -18.34 -28.06 16.50
N PHE A 144 -19.58 -27.55 16.61
CA PHE A 144 -19.86 -26.15 16.85
C PHE A 144 -20.74 -25.95 18.08
N ILE A 145 -20.74 -24.73 18.62
CA ILE A 145 -21.60 -24.30 19.72
C ILE A 145 -22.47 -23.14 19.25
N CYS A 146 -23.75 -23.15 19.65
CA CYS A 146 -24.68 -22.05 19.43
C CYS A 146 -25.03 -21.42 20.78
N TYR A 147 -25.32 -20.11 20.78
CA TYR A 147 -25.94 -19.43 21.91
C TYR A 147 -27.38 -19.04 21.56
N LYS A 148 -28.18 -18.71 22.58
CA LYS A 148 -29.48 -18.07 22.43
C LYS A 148 -29.57 -16.91 23.42
N GLY A 149 -29.93 -15.72 22.92
CA GLY A 149 -30.36 -14.57 23.72
C GLY A 149 -31.84 -14.62 24.06
#